data_AF-A0AA35UCS4-F1
#
_entry.id   AF-A0AA35UCS4-F1
#
_cell.length_a   1.000
_cell.length_b   1.000
_cell.length_c   1.000
_cell.angle_alpha   90.00
_cell.angle_beta   90.00
_cell.angle_gamma   90.00
#
_symmetry.space_group_name_H-M   'P 1'
#
loop_
_entity.id
_entity.type
_entity.pdbx_description
1 polymer ?
#
loop_
_entity_poly.entity_id
_entity_poly.type
_entity_poly.pdbx_seq_one_letter_code
_entity_poly.pdbx_strand_id
1 'polypeptide(L)'
;MSATQINLNGTMSGNMHVYPLIVQYEDTDAGGVVYHSNYLNYAERGRSAFLRTIGIDLHHYLKEERKTILISKIEVDYLTSARLNHCLIVETTVTNIGKVRLNLEQIIKNQEDGHIFARFQVQAVWVELDKGARRLPDFMREKLKIAEVEK
;
A
#
# COMPACT_ATOMS: atom_id res chain seq x y z
N MET A 1 -15.87 22.93 -20.82
CA MET A 1 -15.22 21.61 -20.88
C MET A 1 -14.87 21.23 -19.45
N SER A 2 -15.46 20.17 -18.90
CA SER A 2 -15.08 19.67 -17.57
C SER A 2 -13.70 19.05 -17.68
N ALA A 3 -12.73 19.52 -16.90
CA ALA A 3 -11.43 18.87 -16.82
C ALA A 3 -11.64 17.44 -16.32
N THR A 4 -11.13 16.44 -17.04
CA THR A 4 -11.08 15.07 -16.55
C THR A 4 -10.17 15.05 -15.33
N GLN A 5 -10.74 14.88 -14.13
CA GLN A 5 -9.96 14.82 -12.90
C GLN A 5 -9.12 13.55 -12.90
N ILE A 6 -7.79 13.70 -12.83
CA ILE A 6 -6.87 12.56 -12.77
C ILE A 6 -6.93 11.95 -11.37
N ASN A 7 -7.19 10.64 -11.29
CA ASN A 7 -7.20 9.92 -10.02
C ASN A 7 -5.79 9.49 -9.60
N LEU A 8 -5.20 10.24 -8.68
CA LEU A 8 -3.86 9.98 -8.14
C LEU A 8 -3.82 8.85 -7.10
N ASN A 9 -4.97 8.32 -6.68
CA ASN A 9 -5.03 7.24 -5.70
C ASN A 9 -5.05 5.86 -6.35
N GLY A 10 -5.03 5.75 -7.68
CA GLY A 10 -5.24 4.46 -8.35
C GLY A 10 -6.67 3.97 -8.21
N THR A 11 -6.91 2.69 -8.51
CA THR A 11 -8.27 2.13 -8.61
C THR A 11 -8.38 0.76 -7.97
N MET A 12 -9.62 0.37 -7.63
CA MET A 12 -9.94 -1.02 -7.28
C MET A 12 -10.16 -1.82 -8.56
N SER A 13 -9.62 -3.03 -8.61
CA SER A 13 -9.86 -4.06 -9.62
C SER A 13 -10.24 -5.35 -8.90
N GLY A 14 -11.54 -5.63 -8.80
CA GLY A 14 -12.03 -6.67 -7.89
C GLY A 14 -11.66 -6.35 -6.44
N ASN A 15 -11.02 -7.31 -5.75
CA ASN A 15 -10.54 -7.18 -4.38
C ASN A 15 -9.10 -6.66 -4.27
N MET A 16 -8.56 -6.07 -5.33
CA MET A 16 -7.19 -5.59 -5.38
C MET A 16 -7.17 -4.10 -5.67
N HIS A 17 -6.37 -3.35 -4.91
CA HIS A 17 -6.06 -1.96 -5.23
C HIS A 17 -4.82 -1.89 -6.13
N VAL A 18 -4.86 -1.02 -7.13
CA VAL A 18 -3.83 -0.86 -8.17
C VAL A 18 -3.33 0.57 -8.15
N TYR A 19 -2.07 0.77 -7.76
CA TYR A 19 -1.41 2.07 -7.71
C TYR A 19 -0.27 2.16 -8.75
N PRO A 20 -0.37 3.02 -9.78
CA PRO A 20 0.68 3.20 -10.78
C PRO A 20 1.75 4.21 -10.34
N LEU A 21 3.00 3.95 -10.70
CA LEU A 21 4.12 4.89 -10.54
C LEU A 21 5.19 4.68 -11.61
N ILE A 22 6.11 5.64 -11.76
CA ILE A 22 7.25 5.53 -12.67
C ILE A 22 8.52 5.65 -11.83
N VAL A 23 9.50 4.78 -12.10
CA VAL A 23 10.84 4.86 -11.47
C VAL A 23 11.57 6.10 -11.95
N GLN A 24 12.02 6.95 -11.03
CA GLN A 24 12.75 8.18 -11.32
C GLN A 24 14.23 8.08 -10.92
N TYR A 25 15.03 9.08 -11.31
CA TYR A 25 16.47 9.12 -11.02
C TYR A 25 16.77 8.97 -9.51
N GLU A 26 15.99 9.63 -8.66
CA GLU A 26 16.11 9.56 -7.20
C GLU A 26 15.90 8.16 -6.61
N ASP A 27 15.27 7.26 -7.37
CA ASP A 27 15.01 5.91 -6.91
C ASP A 27 16.18 4.95 -7.13
N THR A 28 17.14 5.33 -7.99
CA THR A 28 18.22 4.45 -8.46
C THR A 28 19.51 4.57 -7.66
N ASP A 29 20.30 3.48 -7.61
CA ASP A 29 21.62 3.45 -6.99
C ASP A 29 22.76 3.26 -8.00
N ALA A 30 23.99 3.15 -7.49
CA ALA A 30 25.19 2.95 -8.30
C ALA A 30 25.19 1.66 -9.14
N GLY A 31 24.30 0.70 -8.85
CA GLY A 31 24.08 -0.51 -9.64
C GLY A 31 23.23 -0.29 -10.89
N GLY A 32 22.69 0.92 -11.11
CA GLY A 32 21.84 1.23 -12.26
C GLY A 32 20.45 0.59 -12.20
N VAL A 33 19.99 0.31 -10.98
CA VAL A 33 18.70 -0.27 -10.65
C VAL A 33 18.07 0.48 -9.47
N VAL A 34 16.79 0.23 -9.20
CA VAL A 34 16.12 0.78 -8.01
C VAL A 34 16.81 0.29 -6.74
N TYR A 35 17.16 1.23 -5.86
CA TYR A 35 17.71 0.91 -4.55
C TYR A 35 16.68 0.11 -3.72
N HIS A 36 17.09 -1.01 -3.14
CA HIS A 36 16.19 -1.96 -2.48
C HIS A 36 15.25 -1.32 -1.45
N SER A 37 15.68 -0.29 -0.70
CA SER A 37 14.82 0.37 0.29
C SER A 37 13.71 1.21 -0.35
N ASN A 38 13.87 1.70 -1.58
CA ASN A 38 12.85 2.51 -2.26
C ASN A 38 11.58 1.71 -2.59
N TYR A 39 11.67 0.38 -2.70
CA TYR A 39 10.49 -0.47 -2.81
C TYR A 39 9.58 -0.38 -1.56
N LEU A 40 10.12 -0.09 -0.37
CA LEU A 40 9.30 0.16 0.83
C LEU A 40 8.46 1.44 0.68
N ASN A 41 9.04 2.48 0.06
CA ASN A 41 8.35 3.74 -0.23
C ASN A 41 7.24 3.52 -1.26
N TYR A 42 7.49 2.72 -2.29
CA TYR A 42 6.46 2.36 -3.27
C TYR A 42 5.30 1.59 -2.63
N ALA A 43 5.62 0.58 -1.81
CA ALA A 43 4.63 -0.18 -1.07
C ALA A 43 3.83 0.72 -0.12
N GLU A 44 4.46 1.68 0.56
CA GLU A 44 3.78 2.67 1.42
C GLU A 44 2.81 3.54 0.63
N ARG A 45 3.25 4.13 -0.48
CA ARG A 45 2.38 4.93 -1.36
C ARG A 45 1.15 4.13 -1.81
N GLY A 46 1.35 2.87 -2.18
CA GLY A 46 0.27 1.94 -2.52
C GLY A 46 -0.73 1.73 -1.37
N ARG A 47 -0.27 1.44 -0.15
CA ARG A 47 -1.15 1.27 1.03
C ARG A 47 -1.90 2.54 1.38
N SER A 48 -1.23 3.68 1.37
CA SER A 48 -1.83 4.97 1.67
C SER A 48 -2.88 5.36 0.63
N ALA A 49 -2.61 5.09 -0.65
CA ALA A 49 -3.56 5.29 -1.74
C ALA A 49 -4.76 4.33 -1.67
N PHE A 50 -4.53 3.06 -1.31
CA PHE A 50 -5.60 2.08 -1.05
C PHE A 50 -6.56 2.58 0.03
N LEU A 51 -6.04 2.97 1.20
CA LEU A 51 -6.86 3.44 2.32
C LEU A 51 -7.72 4.65 1.91
N ARG A 52 -7.15 5.63 1.20
CA ARG A 52 -7.92 6.76 0.67
C ARG A 52 -9.00 6.32 -0.33
N THR A 53 -8.69 5.37 -1.21
CA THR A 53 -9.63 4.82 -2.21
C THR A 53 -10.86 4.20 -1.55
N ILE A 54 -10.70 3.50 -0.41
CA ILE A 54 -11.82 2.92 0.35
C ILE A 54 -12.42 3.90 1.39
N GLY A 55 -12.02 5.17 1.34
CA GLY A 55 -12.55 6.23 2.20
C GLY A 55 -12.08 6.17 3.65
N ILE A 56 -10.87 5.67 3.91
CA ILE A 56 -10.18 5.74 5.21
C ILE A 56 -9.13 6.85 5.13
N ASP A 57 -9.40 7.97 5.80
CA ASP A 57 -8.49 9.10 5.91
C ASP A 57 -7.71 9.05 7.24
N LEU A 58 -6.50 8.47 7.19
CA LEU A 58 -5.64 8.40 8.36
C LEU A 58 -5.19 9.76 8.88
N HIS A 59 -5.11 10.79 8.03
CA HIS A 59 -4.70 12.13 8.46
C HIS A 59 -5.78 12.75 9.36
N HIS A 60 -7.06 12.57 9.02
CA HIS A 60 -8.18 12.98 9.88
C HIS A 60 -8.12 12.29 11.25
N TYR A 61 -7.97 10.97 11.29
CA TYR A 61 -7.90 10.23 12.56
C TYR A 61 -6.68 10.61 13.41
N LEU A 62 -5.55 10.86 12.77
CA LEU A 62 -4.34 11.26 13.49
C LEU A 62 -4.52 12.63 14.13
N LYS A 63 -5.10 13.58 13.40
CA LYS A 63 -5.28 14.96 13.86
C LYS A 63 -6.35 15.09 14.95
N GLU A 64 -7.51 14.49 14.74
CA GLU A 64 -8.67 14.68 15.61
C GLU A 64 -8.72 13.69 16.79
N GLU A 65 -8.18 12.47 16.61
CA GLU A 65 -8.29 11.40 17.60
C GLU A 65 -6.94 10.86 18.11
N ARG A 66 -5.81 11.36 17.60
CA ARG A 66 -4.46 10.79 17.85
C ARG A 66 -4.40 9.28 17.57
N LYS A 67 -5.17 8.83 16.57
CA LYS A 67 -5.21 7.42 16.14
C LYS A 67 -4.69 7.26 14.73
N THR A 68 -3.99 6.16 14.48
CA THR A 68 -3.43 5.87 13.16
C THR A 68 -3.14 4.38 13.01
N ILE A 69 -2.62 4.00 11.84
CA ILE A 69 -2.02 2.70 11.60
C ILE A 69 -0.51 2.82 11.75
N LEU A 70 0.10 1.92 12.52
CA LEU A 70 1.55 1.71 12.54
C LEU A 70 1.91 0.36 11.93
N ILE A 71 3.02 0.31 11.21
CA ILE A 71 3.55 -0.94 10.67
C ILE A 71 4.39 -1.62 11.74
N SER A 72 4.03 -2.86 12.08
CA SER A 72 4.70 -3.66 13.11
C SER A 72 5.63 -4.73 12.53
N LYS A 73 5.41 -5.12 11.28
CA LYS A 73 6.24 -6.10 10.56
C LYS A 73 6.13 -5.87 9.06
N ILE A 74 7.25 -6.00 8.36
CA ILE A 74 7.32 -6.13 6.91
C ILE A 74 8.27 -7.29 6.61
N GLU A 75 7.83 -8.20 5.74
CA GLU A 75 8.70 -9.17 5.05
C GLU A 75 8.72 -8.81 3.57
N VAL A 76 9.91 -8.86 2.96
CA VAL A 76 10.11 -8.48 1.55
C VAL A 76 10.94 -9.54 0.86
N ASP A 77 10.41 -10.03 -0.27
CA ASP A 77 11.17 -10.81 -1.24
C ASP A 77 11.49 -9.91 -2.43
N TYR A 78 12.79 -9.66 -2.67
CA TYR A 78 13.27 -8.99 -3.87
C TYR A 78 13.60 -10.05 -4.93
N LEU A 79 12.80 -10.11 -6.00
CA LEU A 79 12.90 -11.16 -7.02
C LEU A 79 13.79 -10.73 -8.18
N THR A 80 13.59 -9.51 -8.67
CA THR A 80 14.36 -8.90 -9.77
C THR A 80 14.41 -7.39 -9.61
N SER A 81 15.24 -6.74 -10.42
CA SER A 81 15.49 -5.30 -10.32
C SER A 81 14.70 -4.49 -11.35
N ALA A 82 13.99 -3.47 -10.87
CA ALA A 82 13.43 -2.42 -11.72
C ALA A 82 14.52 -1.41 -12.09
N ARG A 83 14.33 -0.72 -13.21
CA ARG A 83 15.28 0.25 -13.77
C ARG A 83 14.60 1.60 -13.98
N LEU A 84 15.42 2.62 -14.18
CA LEU A 84 14.97 3.96 -14.54
C LEU A 84 13.91 3.90 -15.66
N ASN A 85 12.85 4.69 -15.52
CA ASN A 85 11.71 4.79 -16.44
C ASN A 85 10.82 3.54 -16.55
N HIS A 86 11.04 2.47 -15.78
CA HIS A 86 10.03 1.42 -15.68
C HIS A 86 8.73 2.00 -15.09
N CYS A 87 7.62 1.72 -15.78
CA CYS A 87 6.27 1.95 -15.26
C CYS A 87 5.90 0.77 -14.36
N LEU A 88 5.66 1.04 -13.09
CA LEU A 88 5.35 0.03 -12.09
C LEU A 88 3.89 0.12 -11.65
N ILE A 89 3.35 -1.04 -11.30
CA ILE A 89 2.10 -1.16 -10.55
C ILE A 89 2.43 -1.72 -9.16
N VAL A 90 1.88 -1.08 -8.13
CA VAL A 90 1.81 -1.62 -6.77
C VAL A 90 0.40 -2.16 -6.55
N GLU A 91 0.27 -3.47 -6.49
CA GLU A 91 -0.97 -4.15 -6.14
C GLU A 91 -1.05 -4.29 -4.62
N THR A 92 -2.21 -4.03 -4.03
CA THR A 92 -2.44 -4.16 -2.58
C THR A 92 -3.73 -4.94 -2.33
N THR A 93 -3.63 -6.02 -1.55
CA THR A 93 -4.75 -6.85 -1.11
C THR A 93 -4.72 -7.02 0.41
N VAL A 94 -5.87 -7.32 0.99
CA VAL A 94 -6.01 -7.63 2.42
C VAL A 94 -6.03 -9.14 2.60
N THR A 95 -5.05 -9.69 3.31
CA THR A 95 -4.94 -11.13 3.56
C THR A 95 -5.55 -11.58 4.87
N ASN A 96 -5.68 -10.65 5.83
CA ASN A 96 -6.37 -10.93 7.09
C ASN A 96 -6.83 -9.65 7.82
N ILE A 97 -8.09 -9.64 8.26
CA ILE A 97 -8.63 -8.60 9.13
C ILE A 97 -8.82 -9.13 10.56
N GLY A 98 -7.87 -8.84 11.44
CA GLY A 98 -7.92 -9.21 12.85
C GLY A 98 -8.70 -8.21 13.71
N LYS A 99 -8.76 -8.47 15.04
CA LYS A 99 -9.37 -7.52 15.99
C LYS A 99 -8.56 -6.22 16.13
N VAL A 100 -7.24 -6.31 16.04
CA VAL A 100 -6.31 -5.20 16.30
C VAL A 100 -5.33 -5.01 15.14
N ARG A 101 -5.06 -6.09 14.39
CA ARG A 101 -4.08 -6.15 13.32
C ARG A 101 -4.77 -6.29 11.97
N LEU A 102 -4.10 -5.79 10.94
CA LEU A 102 -4.45 -5.92 9.53
C LEU A 102 -3.22 -6.48 8.81
N ASN A 103 -3.37 -7.58 8.08
CA ASN A 103 -2.33 -8.10 7.22
C ASN A 103 -2.65 -7.77 5.77
N LEU A 104 -1.64 -7.32 5.03
CA LEU A 104 -1.71 -6.95 3.63
C LEU A 104 -0.65 -7.72 2.85
N GLU A 105 -0.98 -8.07 1.62
CA GLU A 105 0.01 -8.45 0.61
C GLU A 105 0.15 -7.31 -0.40
N GLN A 106 1.38 -7.05 -0.84
CA GLN A 106 1.62 -6.15 -1.94
C GLN A 106 2.61 -6.72 -2.95
N ILE A 107 2.30 -6.53 -4.23
CA ILE A 107 3.12 -6.99 -5.34
C ILE A 107 3.53 -5.76 -6.16
N ILE A 108 4.82 -5.59 -6.35
CA ILE A 108 5.37 -4.54 -7.21
C ILE A 108 5.81 -5.19 -8.50
N LYS A 109 5.16 -4.81 -9.61
CA LYS A 109 5.38 -5.42 -10.92
C LYS A 109 5.44 -4.39 -12.04
N ASN A 110 6.01 -4.78 -13.17
CA ASN A 110 6.01 -3.98 -14.39
C ASN A 110 4.58 -3.87 -14.92
N GLN A 111 4.18 -2.65 -15.29
CA GLN A 111 2.87 -2.38 -15.86
C GLN A 111 2.69 -3.05 -17.23
N GLU A 112 3.75 -3.18 -18.03
CA GLU A 112 3.65 -3.64 -19.42
C GLU A 112 3.51 -5.15 -19.55
N ASP A 113 4.36 -5.91 -18.87
CA ASP A 113 4.48 -7.37 -19.02
C ASP A 113 4.10 -8.15 -17.74
N GLY A 114 3.80 -7.45 -16.64
CA GLY A 114 3.43 -8.06 -15.36
C GLY A 114 4.60 -8.69 -14.60
N HIS A 115 5.85 -8.49 -15.04
CA HIS A 115 7.03 -9.05 -14.37
C HIS A 115 7.15 -8.54 -12.93
N ILE A 116 7.27 -9.45 -11.96
CA ILE A 116 7.28 -9.10 -10.53
C ILE A 116 8.70 -8.78 -10.08
N PHE A 117 8.87 -7.59 -9.50
CA PHE A 117 10.13 -7.15 -8.92
C PHE A 117 10.23 -7.47 -7.42
N ALA A 118 9.14 -7.28 -6.68
CA ALA A 118 9.15 -7.51 -5.24
C ALA A 118 7.77 -7.92 -4.71
N ARG A 119 7.77 -8.71 -3.63
CA ARG A 119 6.57 -9.08 -2.86
C ARG A 119 6.73 -8.65 -1.41
N PHE A 120 5.64 -8.16 -0.83
CA PHE A 120 5.60 -7.65 0.54
C PHE A 120 4.49 -8.34 1.32
N GLN A 121 4.81 -8.81 2.52
CA GLN A 121 3.82 -9.16 3.55
C GLN A 121 3.92 -8.12 4.66
N VAL A 122 2.83 -7.38 4.89
CA VAL A 122 2.83 -6.22 5.80
C VAL A 122 1.83 -6.45 6.92
N GLN A 123 2.26 -6.26 8.16
CA GLN A 123 1.39 -6.23 9.33
C GLN A 123 1.22 -4.81 9.86
N ALA A 124 0.01 -4.30 9.73
CA ALA A 124 -0.45 -3.02 10.25
C ALA A 124 -1.19 -3.22 11.59
N VAL A 125 -1.09 -2.22 12.48
CA VAL A 125 -1.77 -2.20 13.78
C VAL A 125 -2.48 -0.86 13.94
N TRP A 126 -3.76 -0.91 14.30
CA TRP A 126 -4.49 0.29 14.68
C TRP A 126 -4.10 0.70 16.09
N VAL A 127 -3.67 1.95 16.26
CA VAL A 127 -3.16 2.47 17.53
C VAL A 127 -3.80 3.81 17.87
N GLU A 128 -3.84 4.09 19.17
CA GLU A 128 -3.97 5.43 19.72
C GLU A 128 -2.59 5.78 20.29
N LEU A 129 -1.95 6.84 19.81
CA LEU A 129 -0.50 7.06 19.98
C LEU A 129 -0.05 7.03 21.44
N ASP A 130 -0.84 7.61 22.34
CA ASP A 130 -0.48 7.73 23.76
C ASP A 130 -0.89 6.49 24.58
N LYS A 131 -1.55 5.54 23.92
CA LYS A 131 -2.39 4.53 24.58
C LYS A 131 -2.15 3.11 24.03
N GLY A 132 -1.41 2.99 22.94
CA GLY A 132 -1.01 1.75 22.30
C GLY A 132 -2.08 1.15 21.37
N ALA A 133 -1.97 -0.15 21.11
CA ALA A 133 -2.85 -0.86 20.20
C ALA A 133 -4.32 -0.78 20.62
N ARG A 134 -5.22 -0.61 19.66
CA ARG A 134 -6.66 -0.51 19.86
C ARG A 134 -7.40 -1.47 18.94
N ARG A 135 -8.63 -1.83 19.33
CA ARG A 135 -9.51 -2.58 18.44
C ARG A 135 -9.78 -1.73 17.20
N LEU A 136 -9.65 -2.33 16.03
CA LEU A 136 -9.99 -1.68 14.76
C LEU A 136 -11.51 -1.39 14.74
N PRO A 137 -11.93 -0.13 14.55
CA PRO A 137 -13.33 0.26 14.39
C PRO A 137 -14.07 -0.57 13.34
N ASP A 138 -15.33 -0.93 13.63
CA ASP A 138 -16.09 -1.85 12.79
C ASP A 138 -16.36 -1.26 11.39
N PHE A 139 -16.60 0.05 11.27
CA PHE A 139 -16.76 0.69 9.95
C PHE A 139 -15.50 0.58 9.06
N MET A 140 -14.29 0.57 9.64
CA MET A 140 -13.06 0.36 8.85
C MET A 140 -12.93 -1.10 8.45
N ARG A 141 -13.31 -2.05 9.32
CA ARG A 141 -13.33 -3.47 8.95
C ARG A 141 -14.22 -3.70 7.74
N GLU A 142 -15.42 -3.14 7.73
CA GLU A 142 -16.35 -3.29 6.60
C GLU A 142 -15.77 -2.72 5.30
N LYS A 143 -15.09 -1.57 5.36
CA LYS A 143 -14.40 -1.00 4.19
C LYS A 143 -13.25 -1.87 3.69
N LEU A 144 -12.47 -2.45 4.61
CA LEU A 144 -11.32 -3.30 4.29
C LEU A 144 -11.72 -4.61 3.61
N LYS A 145 -12.92 -5.15 3.90
CA LYS A 145 -13.43 -6.38 3.26
C LYS A 145 -13.53 -6.29 1.74
N ILE A 146 -13.67 -5.09 1.18
CA ILE A 146 -13.70 -4.88 -0.28
C ILE A 146 -12.42 -5.41 -0.93
N ALA A 147 -11.30 -5.39 -0.21
CA ALA A 147 -10.02 -5.86 -0.69
C ALA A 147 -9.57 -7.19 -0.07
N GLU A 148 -10.45 -7.88 0.66
CA GLU A 148 -10.09 -9.16 1.31
C GLU A 148 -10.03 -10.29 0.27
N VAL A 149 -8.96 -11.07 0.32
CA VAL A 149 -8.84 -12.29 -0.49
C VAL A 149 -9.61 -13.43 0.18
N GLU A 150 -10.43 -14.13 -0.60
CA GLU A 150 -11.05 -15.38 -0.15
C GLU A 150 -9.95 -16.42 0.05
N LYS A 151 -10.07 -17.21 1.13
CA LYS A 151 -9.14 -18.30 1.44
C LYS A 151 -9.56 -19.60 0.78
#